data_AF-A0A9D5UD55-F1
#
_entry.id   AF-A0A9D5UD55-F1
#
_cell.length_a   1.000
_cell.length_b   1.000
_cell.length_c   1.000
_cell.angle_alpha   90.00
_cell.angle_beta   90.00
_cell.angle_gamma   90.00
#
_symmetry.space_group_name_H-M   'P 1'
#
loop_
_entity.id
_entity.type
_entity.pdbx_description
1 polymer ?
#
loop_
_entity_poly.entity_id
_entity_poly.type
_entity_poly.pdbx_seq_one_letter_code
_entity_poly.pdbx_strand_id
1 'polypeptide(L)'
;MDERILTPEGRVELVAELRDELTHGPQPAHDTDRGEVTTADLLRIVGAPIIDPEHWPLFAACASAPETTSPSTETQARAALERCAQCPVLAECRSWLDGEPAFEGIAGGAWVRPRAKNPRVTLADLTREDIAA
;
A
#
# COMPACT_ATOMS: atom_id res chain seq x y z
N MET A 1 33.70 47.29 22.37
CA MET A 1 34.03 47.83 21.04
C MET A 1 33.77 46.67 20.09
N ASP A 2 32.53 46.26 19.80
CA ASP A 2 31.45 46.90 19.03
C ASP A 2 31.97 47.67 17.82
N GLU A 3 32.19 46.93 16.73
CA GLU A 3 32.24 47.48 15.38
C GLU A 3 31.20 46.74 14.53
N ARG A 4 30.01 47.34 14.47
CA ARG A 4 28.96 47.03 13.50
C ARG A 4 29.27 47.77 12.21
N ILE A 5 29.68 47.05 11.17
CA ILE A 5 29.69 47.59 9.81
C ILE A 5 28.36 47.19 9.15
N LEU A 6 27.46 48.15 9.01
CA LEU A 6 26.29 48.05 8.14
C LEU A 6 26.76 48.02 6.69
N THR A 7 26.55 46.90 5.99
CA THR A 7 26.61 46.86 4.53
C THR A 7 25.28 47.33 3.95
N PRO A 8 25.25 48.16 2.89
CA PRO A 8 24.01 48.70 2.32
C PRO A 8 23.23 47.67 1.47
N GLU A 9 23.70 46.44 1.32
CA GLU A 9 23.06 45.41 0.48
C GLU A 9 23.00 44.09 1.26
N GLY A 10 21.85 43.83 1.89
CA GLY A 10 21.64 42.71 2.81
C GLY A 10 21.77 41.33 2.15
N ARG A 11 22.94 40.70 2.29
CA ARG A 11 23.11 39.26 2.08
C ARG A 11 24.13 38.66 3.06
N VAL A 12 23.66 37.71 3.85
CA VAL A 12 24.42 36.89 4.82
C VAL A 12 24.86 35.61 4.12
N GLU A 13 26.17 35.29 4.13
CA GLU A 13 26.64 33.88 4.13
C GLU A 13 27.90 33.76 5.02
N LEU A 14 27.67 33.29 6.25
CA LEU A 14 28.59 32.49 7.06
C LEU A 14 28.43 31.04 6.51
N VAL A 15 29.45 30.22 6.30
CA VAL A 15 30.09 29.40 7.34
C VAL A 15 31.49 28.98 6.88
N ALA A 16 32.51 29.29 7.69
CA ALA A 16 33.76 28.56 7.74
C ALA A 16 33.66 27.47 8.82
N GLU A 17 34.52 26.46 8.70
CA GLU A 17 34.76 25.32 9.62
C GLU A 17 34.03 24.02 9.28
N LEU A 18 34.77 23.08 8.68
CA LEU A 18 34.99 21.78 9.32
C LEU A 18 36.27 21.15 8.76
N ARG A 19 37.32 21.13 9.58
CA ARG A 19 38.56 20.40 9.38
C ARG A 19 38.56 19.23 10.36
N ASP A 20 39.11 18.11 9.89
CA ASP A 20 39.60 16.97 10.68
C ASP A 20 38.55 16.06 11.34
N GLU A 21 38.45 14.82 10.86
CA GLU A 21 38.82 13.66 11.67
C GLU A 21 39.05 12.44 10.76
N LEU A 22 40.33 12.20 10.49
CA LEU A 22 40.87 10.96 9.96
C LEU A 22 40.92 9.94 11.13
N THR A 23 39.98 8.99 11.18
CA THR A 23 40.21 7.73 11.90
C THR A 23 39.85 6.55 11.00
N HIS A 24 40.88 6.03 10.32
CA HIS A 24 40.86 4.79 9.55
C HIS A 24 40.79 3.58 10.50
N GLY A 25 39.59 3.21 10.94
CA GLY A 25 39.34 1.86 11.46
C GLY A 25 39.53 0.83 10.34
N PRO A 26 40.10 -0.36 10.60
CA PRO A 26 40.27 -1.39 9.58
C PRO A 26 38.89 -1.84 9.10
N GLN A 27 38.58 -1.62 7.82
CA GLN A 27 37.40 -2.21 7.21
C GLN A 27 37.61 -3.73 7.18
N PRO A 28 36.70 -4.54 7.75
CA PRO A 28 36.73 -5.96 7.46
C PRO A 28 36.50 -6.12 5.96
N ALA A 29 37.37 -6.88 5.32
CA ALA A 29 37.19 -7.31 3.94
C ALA A 29 35.78 -7.89 3.82
N HIS A 30 34.88 -7.16 3.15
CA HIS A 30 33.64 -7.74 2.68
C HIS A 30 34.04 -8.75 1.62
N ASP A 31 34.09 -10.00 2.07
CA ASP A 31 34.03 -11.18 1.24
C ASP A 31 32.88 -10.97 0.24
N THR A 32 33.21 -10.71 -1.02
CA THR A 32 32.25 -10.89 -2.11
C THR A 32 32.04 -12.38 -2.29
N ASP A 33 31.43 -13.00 -1.29
CA ASP A 33 30.63 -14.19 -1.51
C ASP A 33 29.52 -13.70 -2.43
N ARG A 34 29.56 -14.17 -3.68
CA ARG A 34 28.44 -14.04 -4.60
C ARG A 34 27.33 -14.93 -4.04
N GLY A 35 26.72 -14.47 -2.96
CA GLY A 35 25.49 -15.01 -2.43
C GLY A 35 24.51 -15.05 -3.59
N GLU A 36 23.97 -16.23 -3.84
CA GLU A 36 22.91 -16.42 -4.81
C GLU A 36 21.83 -15.38 -4.53
N VAL A 37 21.68 -14.41 -5.44
CA VAL A 37 20.64 -13.40 -5.33
C VAL A 37 19.33 -14.15 -5.46
N THR A 38 18.69 -14.41 -4.33
CA THR A 38 17.40 -15.07 -4.33
C THR A 38 16.36 -14.12 -4.94
N THR A 39 15.31 -14.67 -5.55
CA THR A 39 14.19 -13.86 -6.05
C THR A 39 13.63 -12.92 -4.98
N ALA A 40 13.70 -13.31 -3.70
CA ALA A 40 13.28 -12.48 -2.57
C ALA A 40 14.10 -11.18 -2.40
N ASP A 41 15.39 -11.18 -2.76
CA ASP A 41 16.24 -9.98 -2.72
C ASP A 41 15.93 -9.02 -3.88
N LEU A 42 15.59 -9.54 -5.06
CA LEU A 42 15.16 -8.72 -6.20
C LEU A 42 13.79 -8.04 -5.95
N LEU A 43 12.90 -8.68 -5.20
CA LEU A 43 11.60 -8.11 -4.81
C LEU A 43 11.73 -6.83 -3.97
N ARG A 44 12.79 -6.68 -3.16
CA ARG A 44 13.01 -5.46 -2.37
C ARG A 44 13.46 -4.27 -3.21
N ILE A 45 14.09 -4.51 -4.35
CA ILE A 45 14.71 -3.47 -5.19
C ILE A 45 13.70 -2.84 -6.17
N VAL A 46 12.67 -3.59 -6.58
CA VAL A 46 11.61 -3.11 -7.50
C VAL A 46 10.29 -2.77 -6.78
N GLY A 47 10.17 -3.09 -5.48
CA GLY A 47 9.13 -2.55 -4.59
C GLY A 47 7.69 -3.04 -4.83
N ALA A 48 7.43 -3.87 -5.85
CA ALA A 48 6.13 -4.48 -6.09
C ALA A 48 6.20 -6.00 -5.84
N PRO A 49 5.29 -6.58 -5.03
CA PRO A 49 5.21 -8.02 -4.89
C PRO A 49 4.87 -8.65 -6.24
N ILE A 50 5.64 -9.66 -6.65
CA ILE A 50 5.23 -10.55 -7.74
C ILE A 50 4.03 -11.33 -7.22
N ILE A 51 2.85 -11.05 -7.77
CA ILE A 51 1.61 -11.73 -7.42
C ILE A 51 1.57 -13.03 -8.20
N ASP A 52 1.62 -14.14 -7.47
CA ASP A 52 1.38 -15.46 -8.02
C ASP A 52 -0.13 -15.60 -8.37
N PRO A 53 -0.50 -15.92 -9.63
CA PRO A 53 -1.89 -16.02 -10.03
C PRO A 53 -2.69 -17.13 -9.34
N GLU A 54 -2.05 -18.15 -8.78
CA GLU A 54 -2.72 -19.24 -8.06
C GLU A 54 -2.86 -18.91 -6.56
N HIS A 55 -1.99 -18.06 -6.03
CA HIS A 55 -1.92 -17.71 -4.61
C HIS A 55 -2.20 -16.22 -4.33
N TRP A 56 -2.77 -15.49 -5.29
CA TRP A 56 -3.16 -14.09 -5.14
C TRP A 56 -4.00 -13.79 -3.89
N PRO A 57 -4.87 -14.69 -3.37
CA PRO A 57 -5.66 -14.39 -2.18
C PRO A 57 -4.80 -14.11 -0.94
N LEU A 58 -3.57 -14.64 -0.87
CA LEU A 58 -2.63 -14.37 0.23
C LEU A 58 -2.14 -12.92 0.26
N PHE A 59 -2.20 -12.22 -0.87
CA PHE A 59 -1.79 -10.83 -1.01
C PHE A 59 -2.97 -9.86 -0.94
N ALA A 60 -4.20 -10.35 -0.74
CA ALA A 60 -5.38 -9.51 -0.62
C ALA A 60 -5.31 -8.64 0.65
N ALA A 61 -5.72 -7.38 0.54
CA ALA A 61 -5.78 -6.46 1.67
C ALA A 61 -6.73 -6.95 2.79
N CYS A 62 -7.68 -7.83 2.46
CA CYS A 62 -8.57 -8.49 3.42
C CYS A 62 -8.07 -9.84 3.94
N ALA A 63 -6.92 -10.36 3.48
CA ALA A 63 -6.46 -11.71 3.79
C ALA A 63 -6.31 -11.98 5.30
N SER A 64 -5.85 -10.98 6.06
CA SER A 64 -5.69 -11.08 7.51
C SER A 64 -6.97 -10.84 8.31
N ALA A 65 -8.06 -10.42 7.66
CA ALA A 65 -9.34 -10.08 8.29
C ALA A 65 -10.51 -10.39 7.34
N PRO A 66 -10.72 -11.65 6.95
CA PRO A 66 -11.72 -12.05 5.95
C PRO A 66 -13.16 -11.73 6.38
N GLU A 67 -13.43 -11.65 7.69
CA GLU A 67 -14.72 -11.25 8.25
C GLU A 67 -15.16 -9.84 7.82
N THR A 68 -14.20 -8.99 7.42
CA THR A 68 -14.49 -7.64 6.91
C THR A 68 -15.16 -7.65 5.52
N THR A 69 -15.19 -8.80 4.85
CA THR A 69 -15.90 -8.97 3.56
C THR A 69 -17.40 -9.19 3.73
N SER A 70 -17.89 -9.41 4.96
CA SER A 70 -19.32 -9.61 5.26
C SER A 70 -19.84 -8.46 6.13
N PRO A 71 -20.02 -7.24 5.58
CA PRO A 71 -20.45 -6.09 6.36
C PRO A 71 -21.90 -6.24 6.84
N SER A 72 -22.15 -5.77 8.06
CA SER A 72 -23.48 -5.70 8.68
C SER A 72 -24.02 -4.25 8.78
N THR A 73 -23.21 -3.26 8.41
CA THR A 73 -23.55 -1.83 8.49
C THR A 73 -22.95 -1.06 7.32
N GLU A 74 -23.47 0.16 7.03
CA GLU A 74 -22.91 1.06 6.01
C GLU A 74 -21.42 1.31 6.23
N THR A 75 -21.06 1.64 7.46
CA THR A 75 -19.70 2.06 7.81
C THR A 75 -18.72 0.93 7.56
N GLN A 76 -19.11 -0.31 7.87
CA GLN A 76 -18.31 -1.50 7.55
C GLN A 76 -18.20 -1.71 6.04
N ALA A 77 -19.32 -1.59 5.31
CA ALA A 77 -19.31 -1.76 3.86
C ALA A 77 -18.41 -0.72 3.16
N ARG A 78 -18.53 0.56 3.55
CA ARG A 78 -17.70 1.66 3.04
C ARG A 78 -16.23 1.41 3.32
N ALA A 79 -15.87 1.09 4.57
CA ALA A 79 -14.49 0.83 4.96
C ALA A 79 -13.87 -0.36 4.20
N ALA A 80 -14.65 -1.43 3.98
CA ALA A 80 -14.20 -2.59 3.22
C ALA A 80 -14.03 -2.26 1.72
N LEU A 81 -14.90 -1.44 1.13
CA LEU A 81 -14.77 -0.97 -0.25
C LEU A 81 -13.58 -0.02 -0.43
N GLU A 82 -13.34 0.88 0.51
CA GLU A 82 -12.14 1.74 0.55
C GLU A 82 -10.85 0.93 0.65
N ARG A 83 -10.86 -0.16 1.42
CA ARG A 83 -9.75 -1.12 1.47
C ARG A 83 -9.58 -1.85 0.14
N CYS A 84 -10.67 -2.26 -0.52
CA CYS A 84 -10.59 -2.87 -1.84
C CYS A 84 -9.97 -1.93 -2.88
N ALA A 85 -10.27 -0.62 -2.83
CA ALA A 85 -9.70 0.37 -3.74
C ALA A 85 -8.16 0.47 -3.67
N GLN A 86 -7.56 0.02 -2.56
CA GLN A 86 -6.12 0.01 -2.32
C GLN A 86 -5.53 -1.41 -2.39
N CYS A 87 -6.33 -2.41 -2.75
CA CYS A 87 -5.90 -3.81 -2.73
C CYS A 87 -4.92 -4.08 -3.89
N PRO A 88 -3.72 -4.63 -3.63
CA PRO A 88 -2.72 -4.88 -4.67
C PRO A 88 -3.16 -5.96 -5.67
N VAL A 89 -4.10 -6.83 -5.27
CA VAL A 89 -4.66 -7.92 -6.09
C VAL A 89 -6.11 -7.66 -6.52
N LEU A 90 -6.48 -6.39 -6.66
CA LEU A 90 -7.86 -6.02 -7.01
C LEU A 90 -8.29 -6.58 -8.37
N ALA A 91 -7.39 -6.65 -9.34
CA ALA A 91 -7.68 -7.15 -10.68
C ALA A 91 -7.96 -8.66 -10.68
N GLU A 92 -7.14 -9.43 -9.98
CA GLU A 92 -7.27 -10.87 -9.80
C GLU A 92 -8.56 -11.20 -9.05
N CYS A 93 -8.86 -10.44 -7.98
CA CYS A 93 -10.09 -10.58 -7.22
C CYS A 93 -11.35 -10.31 -8.08
N ARG A 94 -11.31 -9.32 -8.98
CA ARG A 94 -12.39 -9.06 -9.95
C ARG A 94 -12.55 -10.21 -10.94
N SER A 95 -11.45 -10.69 -11.49
CA SER A 95 -11.48 -11.81 -12.45
C SER A 95 -12.03 -13.09 -11.81
N TRP A 96 -11.66 -13.37 -10.56
CA TRP A 96 -12.22 -14.47 -9.79
C TRP A 96 -13.73 -14.29 -9.56
N LEU A 97 -14.14 -13.09 -9.15
CA LEU A 97 -15.55 -12.78 -8.87
C LEU A 97 -16.47 -12.95 -10.08
N ASP A 98 -15.97 -12.72 -11.31
CA ASP A 98 -16.74 -12.97 -12.53
C ASP A 98 -17.01 -14.46 -12.79
N GLY A 99 -16.20 -15.36 -12.19
CA GLY A 99 -16.42 -16.81 -12.19
C GLY A 99 -17.30 -17.32 -11.04
N GLU A 100 -17.61 -16.48 -10.05
CA GLU A 100 -18.30 -16.87 -8.80
C GLU A 100 -19.68 -16.19 -8.67
N PRO A 101 -20.68 -16.61 -9.45
CA PRO A 101 -21.99 -15.93 -9.49
C PRO A 101 -22.80 -16.08 -8.19
N ALA A 102 -22.42 -17.03 -7.33
CA ALA A 102 -23.08 -17.29 -6.05
C ALA A 102 -22.44 -16.53 -4.88
N PHE A 103 -21.33 -15.82 -5.10
CA PHE A 103 -20.64 -15.09 -4.04
C PHE A 103 -21.52 -13.97 -3.46
N GLU A 104 -21.54 -13.87 -2.14
CA GLU A 104 -22.25 -12.83 -1.40
C GLU A 104 -21.30 -12.18 -0.39
N GLY A 105 -21.18 -10.85 -0.42
CA GLY A 105 -20.20 -10.10 0.36
C GLY A 105 -19.44 -9.07 -0.47
N ILE A 106 -18.36 -8.52 0.07
CA ILE A 106 -17.49 -7.55 -0.61
C ILE A 106 -16.30 -8.26 -1.24
N ALA A 107 -16.20 -8.16 -2.56
CA ALA A 107 -15.07 -8.65 -3.34
C ALA A 107 -14.90 -7.79 -4.61
N GLY A 108 -13.69 -7.74 -5.16
CA GLY A 108 -13.43 -7.05 -6.43
C GLY A 108 -13.74 -5.54 -6.44
N GLY A 109 -13.88 -4.92 -5.27
CA GLY A 109 -14.29 -3.51 -5.14
C GLY A 109 -15.80 -3.28 -5.28
N ALA A 110 -16.62 -4.30 -5.09
CA ALA A 110 -18.07 -4.19 -5.05
C ALA A 110 -18.66 -5.00 -3.88
N TRP A 111 -19.78 -4.53 -3.35
CA TRP A 111 -20.65 -5.33 -2.51
C TRP A 111 -21.60 -6.13 -3.41
N VAL A 112 -21.40 -7.43 -3.40
CA VAL A 112 -22.12 -8.42 -4.19
C VAL A 112 -23.27 -8.98 -3.38
N ARG A 113 -24.48 -8.84 -3.93
CA ARG A 113 -25.74 -9.30 -3.35
C ARG A 113 -26.59 -9.95 -4.45
N PRO A 114 -26.36 -11.24 -4.77
CA PRO A 114 -26.94 -11.86 -5.97
C PRO A 114 -28.47 -11.80 -6.06
N ARG A 115 -29.16 -11.64 -4.92
CA ARG A 115 -30.62 -11.59 -4.81
C ARG A 115 -31.20 -10.18 -4.69
N ALA A 116 -30.36 -9.15 -4.60
CA ALA A 116 -30.81 -7.77 -4.47
C ALA A 116 -31.15 -7.15 -5.84
N LYS A 117 -31.95 -6.08 -5.82
CA LYS A 117 -32.27 -5.27 -7.02
C LYS A 117 -31.01 -4.75 -7.72
N ASN A 118 -30.01 -4.36 -6.93
CA ASN A 118 -28.70 -3.90 -7.39
C ASN A 118 -27.65 -4.93 -6.93
N PRO A 119 -27.30 -5.91 -7.78
CA PRO A 119 -26.51 -7.07 -7.36
C PRO A 119 -25.02 -6.75 -7.13
N ARG A 120 -24.53 -5.62 -7.63
CA ARG A 120 -23.17 -5.13 -7.39
C ARG A 120 -23.25 -3.64 -7.07
N VAL A 121 -22.76 -3.22 -5.91
CA VAL A 121 -22.70 -1.82 -5.46
C VAL A 121 -21.26 -1.43 -5.21
N THR A 122 -20.78 -0.36 -5.86
CA THR A 122 -19.42 0.13 -5.68
C THR A 122 -19.33 1.17 -4.57
N LEU A 123 -18.12 1.61 -4.22
CA LEU A 123 -17.93 2.70 -3.27
C LEU A 123 -18.66 3.99 -3.70
N ALA A 124 -18.69 4.28 -5.00
CA ALA A 124 -19.32 5.49 -5.54
C ALA A 124 -20.86 5.41 -5.49
N ASP A 125 -21.41 4.20 -5.56
CA ASP A 125 -22.85 3.95 -5.62
C ASP A 125 -23.46 3.58 -4.27
N LEU A 126 -22.63 3.42 -3.22
CA LEU A 126 -23.08 2.97 -1.91
C LEU A 126 -23.98 4.02 -1.24
N THR A 127 -25.26 3.67 -1.12
CA THR A 127 -26.26 4.49 -0.42
C THR A 127 -26.66 3.87 0.92
N ARG A 128 -27.36 4.67 1.74
CA ARG A 128 -27.99 4.18 2.98
C ARG A 128 -29.03 3.08 2.76
N GLU A 129 -29.68 3.08 1.60
CA GLU A 129 -30.76 2.13 1.28
C GLU A 129 -30.21 0.73 0.99
N ASP A 130 -28.93 0.63 0.59
CA ASP A 130 -28.28 -0.63 0.26
C ASP A 130 -28.03 -1.55 1.48
N ILE A 131 -28.22 -1.10 2.72
CA ILE A 131 -27.96 -1.93 3.90
C ILE A 131 -29.22 -2.60 4.43
N ALA A 132 -30.39 -2.04 4.10
CA ALA A 132 -31.68 -2.46 4.62
C ALA A 132 -32.37 -3.54 3.76
N ALA A 133 -31.73 -3.97 2.67
CA ALA A 133 -32.24 -4.90 1.67
C ALA A 133 -31.49 -6.24 1.72
#